data_AF-A0A537QKB1-F1
#
_entry.id   AF-A0A537QKB1-F1
#
_cell.length_a   1.000
_cell.length_b   1.000
_cell.length_c   1.000
_cell.angle_alpha   90.00
_cell.angle_beta   90.00
_cell.angle_gamma   90.00
#
_symmetry.space_group_name_H-M   'P 1'
#
loop_
_entity.id
_entity.type
_entity.pdbx_description
1 polymer ?
#
loop_
_entity_poly.entity_id
_entity_poly.type
_entity_poly.pdbx_seq_one_letter_code
_entity_poly.pdbx_strand_id
1 'polypeptide(L)'
;MRELVTGNSLWVLLLLLSPLVGYSFIQALALYAEASRPALSIPELARQLSPFDGILVPTLGGFYLAVTLLFPFIAIRLVAAEKASGGLKMMVQLPYRLTDLVAAKFAAVIAAWLIVLIPVLSALVWWQLLGGHLDMRETATLILGHLLYALLIGAISFLAVALT
;
A
#
# COMPACT_ATOMS: atom_id res chain seq x y z
N MET A 1 -5.73 2.40 17.57
CA MET A 1 -6.10 3.39 16.53
C MET A 1 -5.53 4.78 16.82
N ARG A 2 -5.78 5.40 17.99
CA ARG A 2 -5.22 6.72 18.33
C ARG A 2 -3.70 6.81 18.15
N GLU A 3 -2.97 5.82 18.65
CA GLU A 3 -1.49 5.77 18.54
C GLU A 3 -0.95 5.70 17.10
N LEU A 4 -1.69 5.09 16.17
CA LEU A 4 -1.32 5.04 14.75
C LEU A 4 -1.44 6.42 14.12
N VAL A 5 -2.55 7.11 14.37
CA VAL A 5 -2.86 8.42 13.79
C VAL A 5 -2.01 9.53 14.44
N THR A 6 -1.68 9.40 15.72
CA THR A 6 -0.77 10.34 16.40
C THR A 6 0.71 10.04 16.12
N GLY A 7 1.03 8.93 15.45
CA GLY A 7 2.40 8.52 15.17
C GLY A 7 2.99 9.22 13.94
N ASN A 8 4.07 9.99 14.12
CA ASN A 8 4.77 10.66 13.02
C ASN A 8 5.20 9.73 11.86
N SER A 9 5.41 8.44 12.11
CA SER A 9 5.90 7.48 11.11
C SER A 9 4.91 7.27 9.96
N LEU A 10 3.61 7.25 10.24
CA LEU A 10 2.57 7.11 9.22
C LEU A 10 2.51 8.34 8.32
N TRP A 11 2.59 9.53 8.92
CA TRP A 11 2.57 10.79 8.18
C TRP A 11 3.83 11.00 7.33
N VAL A 12 5.01 10.65 7.87
CA VAL A 12 6.26 10.67 7.11
C VAL A 12 6.19 9.69 5.93
N LEU A 13 5.64 8.49 6.14
CA LEU A 13 5.41 7.55 5.03
C LEU A 13 4.50 8.17 3.97
N LEU A 14 3.35 8.73 4.35
CA LEU A 14 2.43 9.35 3.40
C LEU A 14 3.08 10.49 2.60
N LEU A 15 3.86 11.33 3.29
CA LEU A 15 4.56 12.46 2.69
C LEU A 15 5.59 11.98 1.65
N LEU A 16 6.31 10.89 1.91
CA LEU A 16 7.27 10.31 0.97
C LEU A 16 6.60 9.51 -0.15
N LEU A 17 5.53 8.80 0.18
CA LEU A 17 4.78 7.97 -0.76
C LEU A 17 4.09 8.81 -1.83
N SER A 18 3.54 9.96 -1.45
CA SER A 18 2.77 10.82 -2.35
C SER A 18 3.54 11.25 -3.60
N PRO A 19 4.75 11.88 -3.50
CA PRO A 19 5.54 12.22 -4.67
C PRO A 19 6.07 10.99 -5.39
N LEU A 20 6.37 9.89 -4.67
CA LEU A 20 6.85 8.66 -5.30
C LEU A 20 5.80 8.04 -6.23
N VAL A 21 4.58 7.84 -5.72
CA VAL A 21 3.45 7.30 -6.50
C VAL A 21 3.07 8.28 -7.62
N GLY A 22 3.06 9.59 -7.34
CA GLY A 22 2.81 10.61 -8.35
C GLY A 22 3.83 10.59 -9.49
N TYR A 23 5.12 10.46 -9.17
CA TYR A 23 6.18 10.33 -10.17
C TYR A 23 6.03 9.05 -11.00
N SER A 24 5.80 7.91 -10.35
CA SER A 24 5.54 6.64 -11.05
C SER A 24 4.33 6.74 -12.00
N PHE A 25 3.27 7.42 -11.57
CA PHE A 25 2.09 7.65 -12.41
C PHE A 25 2.39 8.54 -13.63
N ILE A 26 3.05 9.69 -13.43
CA ILE A 26 3.40 10.61 -14.53
C ILE A 26 4.32 9.91 -15.54
N GLN A 27 5.29 9.14 -15.04
CA GLN A 27 6.21 8.38 -15.88
C GLN A 27 5.47 7.29 -16.69
N ALA A 28 4.58 6.53 -16.04
CA ALA A 28 3.77 5.52 -16.69
C ALA A 28 2.87 6.15 -17.77
N LEU A 29 2.24 7.28 -17.46
CA LEU A 29 1.40 8.03 -18.40
C LEU A 29 2.20 8.49 -19.63
N ALA A 30 3.40 9.03 -19.44
CA ALA A 30 4.26 9.47 -20.55
C ALA A 30 4.64 8.29 -21.46
N LEU A 31 5.09 7.19 -20.88
CA LEU A 31 5.48 5.98 -21.63
C LEU A 31 4.29 5.35 -22.36
N TYR A 32 3.13 5.27 -21.71
CA TYR A 32 1.91 4.75 -22.33
C TYR A 32 1.40 5.66 -23.46
N ALA A 33 1.50 6.98 -23.29
CA ALA A 33 1.16 7.94 -24.34
C ALA A 33 2.10 7.83 -25.56
N GLU A 34 3.38 7.58 -25.35
CA GLU A 34 4.33 7.33 -26.45
C GLU A 34 4.04 6.02 -27.17
N ALA A 35 3.81 4.94 -26.40
CA ALA A 35 3.49 3.62 -26.94
C ALA A 35 2.14 3.56 -27.66
N SER A 36 1.18 4.43 -27.30
CA SER A 36 -0.15 4.44 -27.93
C SER A 36 -0.22 5.23 -29.25
N ARG A 37 0.72 6.14 -29.53
CA ARG A 37 0.72 6.93 -30.79
C ARG A 37 0.75 6.07 -32.06
N PRO A 38 1.62 5.06 -32.21
CA PRO A 38 1.69 4.24 -33.42
C PRO A 38 0.48 3.30 -33.58
N ALA A 39 -0.23 3.01 -32.49
CA ALA A 39 -1.39 2.13 -32.49
C ALA A 39 -2.60 2.72 -33.23
N LEU A 40 -2.62 4.04 -33.48
CA LEU A 40 -3.61 4.68 -34.35
C LEU A 40 -3.48 4.24 -35.81
N SER A 41 -2.28 3.86 -36.25
CA SER A 41 -1.99 3.44 -37.62
C SER A 41 -1.81 1.93 -37.79
N ILE A 42 -1.51 1.20 -36.71
CA ILE A 42 -1.20 -0.24 -36.74
C ILE A 42 -2.16 -0.99 -35.79
N PRO A 43 -3.22 -1.63 -36.30
CA PRO A 43 -4.24 -2.31 -35.49
C PRO A 43 -3.71 -3.46 -34.62
N GLU A 44 -2.65 -4.14 -35.05
CA GLU A 44 -2.02 -5.22 -34.28
C GLU A 44 -1.39 -4.70 -32.99
N LEU A 45 -0.83 -3.49 -33.03
CA LEU A 45 -0.21 -2.85 -31.87
C LEU A 45 -1.26 -2.38 -30.87
N ALA A 46 -2.42 -1.93 -31.36
CA ALA A 46 -3.55 -1.54 -30.52
C ALA A 46 -4.06 -2.69 -29.64
N ARG A 47 -4.02 -3.94 -30.15
CA ARG A 47 -4.45 -5.13 -29.39
C ARG A 47 -3.53 -5.49 -28.23
N GLN A 48 -2.28 -5.03 -28.25
CA GLN A 48 -1.29 -5.30 -27.20
C GLN A 48 -1.24 -4.21 -26.13
N LEU A 49 -1.94 -3.08 -26.34
CA LEU A 49 -1.97 -1.98 -25.38
C LEU A 49 -3.01 -2.22 -24.30
N SER A 50 -2.53 -2.61 -23.12
CA SER A 50 -3.33 -2.72 -21.90
C SER A 50 -3.05 -1.53 -20.98
N PRO A 51 -4.06 -0.72 -20.62
CA PRO A 51 -3.91 0.29 -19.57
C PRO A 51 -3.50 -0.29 -18.22
N PHE A 52 -3.90 -1.54 -17.94
CA PHE A 52 -3.55 -2.22 -16.70
C PHE A 52 -2.03 -2.41 -16.59
N ASP A 53 -1.42 -2.97 -17.63
CA ASP A 53 0.04 -3.22 -17.65
C ASP A 53 0.84 -1.93 -17.87
N GLY A 54 0.28 -0.98 -18.61
CA GLY A 54 0.98 0.26 -18.98
C GLY A 54 0.90 1.38 -17.94
N ILE A 55 -0.18 1.45 -17.15
CA ILE A 55 -0.43 2.52 -16.17
C ILE A 55 -0.50 1.97 -14.76
N LEU A 56 -1.41 1.03 -14.49
CA LEU A 56 -1.73 0.60 -13.13
C LEU A 56 -0.55 -0.11 -12.48
N VAL A 57 0.01 -1.13 -13.16
CA VAL A 57 1.11 -1.93 -12.62
C VAL A 57 2.36 -1.07 -12.34
N PRO A 58 2.83 -0.20 -13.25
CA PRO A 58 3.99 0.66 -12.97
C PRO A 58 3.71 1.71 -11.88
N THR A 59 2.49 2.27 -11.84
CA THR A 59 2.10 3.24 -10.79
C THR A 59 2.14 2.60 -9.40
N LEU A 60 1.58 1.39 -9.28
CA LEU A 60 1.62 0.64 -8.03
C LEU A 60 3.01 0.03 -7.75
N GLY A 61 3.92 -0.02 -8.72
CA GLY A 61 5.32 -0.38 -8.51
C GLY A 61 6.03 0.56 -7.53
N GLY A 62 5.81 1.88 -7.63
CA GLY A 62 6.32 2.84 -6.66
C GLY A 62 5.72 2.66 -5.26
N PHE A 63 4.42 2.34 -5.21
CA PHE A 63 3.73 2.01 -3.97
C PHE A 63 4.29 0.73 -3.33
N TYR A 64 4.51 -0.32 -4.12
CA TYR A 64 5.11 -1.57 -3.69
C TYR A 64 6.47 -1.33 -3.02
N LEU A 65 7.36 -0.57 -3.67
CA LEU A 65 8.69 -0.25 -3.12
C LEU A 65 8.61 0.45 -1.76
N ALA A 66 7.75 1.45 -1.62
CA ALA A 66 7.57 2.14 -0.35
C ALA A 66 6.95 1.22 0.71
N VAL A 67 6.00 0.36 0.36
CA VAL A 67 5.43 -0.61 1.28
C VAL A 67 6.50 -1.60 1.75
N THR A 68 7.34 -2.12 0.87
CA THR A 68 8.43 -3.02 1.23
C THR A 68 9.41 -2.39 2.21
N LEU A 69 9.83 -1.15 1.95
CA LEU A 69 10.93 -0.52 2.67
C LEU A 69 10.48 0.19 3.95
N LEU A 70 9.33 0.86 3.92
CA LEU A 70 8.93 1.81 4.96
C LEU A 70 7.77 1.32 5.83
N PHE A 71 6.87 0.50 5.28
CA PHE A 71 5.75 -0.05 6.03
C PHE A 71 6.15 -0.93 7.24
N PRO A 72 7.26 -1.70 7.21
CA PRO A 72 7.70 -2.47 8.38
C PRO A 72 7.81 -1.61 9.65
N PHE A 73 8.30 -0.38 9.54
CA PHE A 73 8.49 0.51 10.70
C PHE A 73 7.17 0.89 11.37
N ILE A 74 6.07 0.97 10.62
CA ILE A 74 4.74 1.23 11.18
C ILE A 74 4.26 0.01 11.97
N ALA A 75 4.41 -1.18 11.38
CA ALA A 75 4.02 -2.43 12.03
C ALA A 75 4.86 -2.71 13.29
N ILE A 76 6.18 -2.53 13.21
CA ILE A 76 7.11 -2.65 14.35
C ILE A 76 6.69 -1.73 15.50
N ARG A 77 6.45 -0.45 15.21
CA ARG A 77 6.11 0.56 16.21
C ARG A 77 4.82 0.23 16.96
N LEU A 78 3.84 -0.39 16.29
CA LEU A 78 2.57 -0.78 16.89
C LEU A 78 2.72 -1.78 18.05
N VAL A 79 3.75 -2.62 18.02
CA VAL A 79 4.04 -3.59 19.09
C VAL A 79 5.12 -3.05 20.03
N ALA A 80 6.14 -2.39 19.49
CA ALA A 80 7.25 -1.86 20.27
C ALA A 80 6.79 -0.79 21.29
N ALA A 81 5.81 0.05 20.94
CA ALA A 81 5.27 1.05 21.86
C ALA A 81 4.62 0.42 23.10
N GLU A 82 3.84 -0.65 22.94
CA GLU A 82 3.23 -1.38 24.05
C GLU A 82 4.23 -2.20 24.85
N LYS A 83 5.26 -2.73 24.19
CA LYS A 83 6.34 -3.45 24.85
C LYS A 83 7.15 -2.51 25.74
N ALA A 84 7.46 -1.30 25.25
CA ALA A 84 8.21 -0.27 25.97
C ALA A 84 7.43 0.32 27.17
N SER A 85 6.12 0.51 27.03
CA SER A 85 5.27 1.01 28.13
C SER A 85 4.88 -0.04 29.16
N GLY A 86 5.20 -1.32 28.90
CA GLY A 86 4.74 -2.45 29.71
C GLY A 86 3.26 -2.80 29.50
N GLY A 87 2.53 -2.07 28.65
CA GLY A 87 1.13 -2.30 28.35
C GLY A 87 0.85 -3.70 27.79
N LEU A 88 1.80 -4.27 27.04
CA LEU A 88 1.66 -5.63 26.52
C LEU A 88 1.57 -6.67 27.65
N LYS A 89 2.35 -6.50 28.74
CA LYS A 89 2.30 -7.40 29.91
C LYS A 89 0.96 -7.26 30.63
N MET A 90 0.44 -6.04 30.75
CA MET A 90 -0.88 -5.80 31.35
C MET A 90 -2.00 -6.43 30.52
N MET A 91 -1.96 -6.31 29.20
CA MET A 91 -2.99 -6.87 28.30
C MET A 91 -3.02 -8.39 28.29
N VAL A 92 -1.87 -9.05 28.43
CA VAL A 92 -1.79 -10.52 28.55
C VAL A 92 -2.31 -11.03 29.90
N GLN A 93 -2.27 -10.21 30.95
CA GLN A 93 -2.84 -10.55 32.25
C GLN A 93 -4.37 -10.38 32.33
N LEU A 94 -4.96 -9.65 31.39
CA LEU A 94 -6.41 -9.52 31.25
C LEU A 94 -7.01 -10.79 30.62
N PRO A 95 -8.31 -11.07 30.79
CA PRO A 95 -8.97 -12.27 30.27
C PRO A 95 -9.19 -12.26 28.74
N TYR A 96 -8.26 -11.67 27.99
CA TYR A 96 -8.27 -11.66 26.54
C TYR A 96 -7.51 -12.88 26.00
N ARG A 97 -8.01 -13.46 24.91
CA ARG A 97 -7.29 -14.53 24.22
C ARG A 97 -6.14 -13.92 23.42
N LEU A 98 -5.02 -14.62 23.33
CA LEU A 98 -3.86 -14.16 22.55
C LEU A 98 -4.23 -13.90 21.07
N THR A 99 -5.16 -14.70 20.53
CA THR A 99 -5.69 -14.54 19.18
C THR A 99 -6.36 -13.19 18.96
N ASP A 100 -7.08 -12.68 19.97
CA ASP A 100 -7.80 -11.41 19.88
C ASP A 100 -6.81 -10.24 19.86
N LEU A 101 -5.74 -10.34 20.66
CA LEU A 101 -4.65 -9.37 20.69
C LEU A 101 -3.93 -9.31 19.33
N VAL A 102 -3.61 -10.47 18.77
CA VAL A 102 -2.98 -10.56 17.44
C VAL A 102 -3.90 -10.04 16.35
N ALA A 103 -5.18 -10.42 16.36
CA ALA A 103 -6.18 -9.93 15.40
C ALA A 103 -6.32 -8.41 15.45
N ALA A 104 -6.32 -7.81 16.65
CA ALA A 104 -6.34 -6.36 16.81
C ALA A 104 -5.12 -5.67 16.19
N LYS A 105 -3.93 -6.30 16.26
CA LYS A 105 -2.70 -5.79 15.62
C LYS A 105 -2.79 -5.83 14.10
N PHE A 106 -3.29 -6.93 13.55
CA PHE A 106 -3.53 -7.02 12.10
C PHE A 106 -4.60 -6.03 11.63
N ALA A 107 -5.68 -5.84 12.40
CA ALA A 107 -6.70 -4.84 12.08
C ALA A 107 -6.11 -3.42 12.03
N ALA A 108 -5.22 -3.10 12.97
CA ALA A 108 -4.47 -1.85 12.99
C ALA A 108 -3.52 -1.69 11.77
N VAL A 109 -2.86 -2.77 11.34
CA VAL A 109 -2.03 -2.76 10.12
C VAL A 109 -2.88 -2.56 8.86
N ILE A 110 -4.03 -3.23 8.76
CA ILE A 110 -4.98 -3.04 7.65
C ILE A 110 -5.46 -1.59 7.61
N ALA A 111 -5.82 -1.00 8.76
CA ALA A 111 -6.22 0.39 8.82
C ALA A 111 -5.10 1.35 8.37
N ALA A 112 -3.86 1.11 8.81
CA ALA A 112 -2.72 1.89 8.35
C ALA A 112 -2.52 1.76 6.84
N TRP A 113 -2.63 0.54 6.30
CA TRP A 113 -2.53 0.28 4.86
C TRP A 113 -3.61 1.01 4.05
N LEU A 114 -4.86 1.00 4.52
CA LEU A 114 -5.96 1.73 3.88
C LEU A 114 -5.69 3.23 3.79
N ILE A 115 -5.06 3.82 4.82
CA ILE A 115 -4.65 5.23 4.79
C ILE A 115 -3.51 5.43 3.78
N VAL A 116 -2.52 4.53 3.78
CA VAL A 116 -1.39 4.56 2.85
C VAL A 116 -1.84 4.39 1.39
N LEU A 117 -3.01 3.79 1.14
CA LEU A 117 -3.61 3.64 -0.19
C LEU A 117 -4.10 4.97 -0.81
N ILE A 118 -4.29 6.04 -0.02
CA ILE A 118 -4.87 7.31 -0.48
C ILE A 118 -4.16 7.91 -1.72
N PRO A 119 -2.82 7.99 -1.80
CA PRO A 119 -2.14 8.51 -2.98
C PRO A 119 -2.37 7.66 -4.24
N VAL A 120 -2.48 6.33 -4.08
CA VAL A 120 -2.78 5.42 -5.20
C VAL A 120 -4.19 5.67 -5.72
N LEU A 121 -5.18 5.75 -4.83
CA LEU A 121 -6.56 6.07 -5.22
C LEU A 121 -6.64 7.42 -5.94
N SER A 122 -5.86 8.40 -5.48
CA SER A 122 -5.77 9.72 -6.11
C SER A 122 -5.24 9.62 -7.55
N ALA A 123 -4.19 8.82 -7.79
CA ALA A 123 -3.67 8.58 -9.14
C ALA A 123 -4.69 7.86 -10.04
N LEU A 124 -5.44 6.88 -9.52
CA LEU A 124 -6.48 6.19 -10.29
C LEU A 124 -7.65 7.12 -10.64
N VAL A 125 -8.02 8.05 -9.77
CA VAL A 125 -9.01 9.09 -10.07
C VAL A 125 -8.51 9.98 -11.20
N TRP A 126 -7.25 10.44 -11.13
CA TRP A 126 -6.65 11.22 -12.21
C TRP A 126 -6.65 10.48 -13.56
N TRP A 127 -6.34 9.18 -13.56
CA TRP A 127 -6.43 8.36 -14.77
C TRP A 127 -7.83 8.35 -15.39
N GLN A 128 -8.87 8.16 -14.57
CA GLN A 128 -10.26 8.20 -15.05
C GLN A 128 -10.64 9.58 -15.59
N LEU A 129 -10.20 10.66 -14.94
CA LEU A 129 -10.45 12.04 -15.41
C LEU A 129 -9.79 12.32 -16.76
N LEU A 130 -8.67 11.67 -17.06
CA LEU A 130 -7.99 11.73 -18.35
C LEU A 130 -8.66 10.85 -19.43
N GLY A 131 -9.79 10.20 -19.12
CA GLY A 131 -10.51 9.30 -20.04
C GLY A 131 -10.02 7.85 -20.01
N GLY A 132 -9.18 7.51 -19.05
CA GLY A 132 -8.63 6.18 -18.88
C GLY A 132 -9.65 5.15 -18.39
N HIS A 133 -9.65 3.96 -18.98
CA HIS A 133 -10.49 2.85 -18.53
C HIS A 133 -9.86 2.11 -17.35
N LEU A 134 -10.71 1.66 -16.41
CA LEU A 134 -10.33 0.79 -15.30
C LEU A 134 -11.25 -0.42 -15.29
N ASP A 135 -10.68 -1.61 -15.48
CA ASP A 135 -11.40 -2.83 -15.17
C ASP A 135 -11.44 -3.04 -13.66
N MET A 136 -12.65 -3.17 -13.12
CA MET A 136 -12.87 -3.30 -11.67
C MET A 136 -12.26 -4.58 -11.10
N ARG A 137 -12.27 -5.70 -11.86
CA ARG A 137 -11.77 -7.00 -11.41
C ARG A 137 -10.26 -7.02 -11.39
N GLU A 138 -9.62 -6.50 -12.44
CA GLU A 138 -8.16 -6.39 -12.51
C GLU A 138 -7.64 -5.45 -11.43
N THR A 139 -8.25 -4.27 -11.29
CA THR A 139 -7.87 -3.28 -10.28
C THR A 139 -8.06 -3.83 -8.86
N ALA A 140 -9.18 -4.51 -8.59
CA ALA A 140 -9.42 -5.13 -7.28
C ALA A 140 -8.40 -6.24 -6.99
N THR A 141 -8.07 -7.07 -7.98
CA THR A 141 -7.07 -8.13 -7.83
C THR A 141 -5.70 -7.55 -7.50
N LEU A 142 -5.32 -6.47 -8.18
CA LEU A 142 -4.05 -5.78 -7.93
C LEU A 142 -4.00 -5.17 -6.53
N ILE A 143 -5.05 -4.47 -6.11
CA ILE A 143 -5.15 -3.84 -4.78
C ILE A 143 -5.15 -4.92 -3.68
N LEU A 144 -5.89 -6.02 -3.86
CA LEU A 144 -5.89 -7.14 -2.92
C LEU A 144 -4.53 -7.83 -2.84
N GLY A 145 -3.81 -7.96 -3.96
CA GLY A 145 -2.44 -8.47 -3.98
C GLY A 145 -1.50 -7.60 -3.12
N HIS A 146 -1.61 -6.28 -3.22
CA HIS A 146 -0.83 -5.35 -2.40
C HIS A 146 -1.23 -5.37 -0.92
N LEU A 147 -2.53 -5.58 -0.61
CA LEU A 147 -2.99 -5.78 0.75
C LEU A 147 -2.39 -7.05 1.34
N LEU A 148 -2.46 -8.16 0.62
CA LEU A 148 -1.89 -9.45 1.05
C LEU A 148 -0.38 -9.31 1.29
N TYR A 149 0.32 -8.62 0.39
CA TYR A 149 1.74 -8.34 0.53
C TYR A 149 2.06 -7.49 1.78
N ALA A 150 1.28 -6.44 2.03
CA ALA A 150 1.44 -5.61 3.23
C ALA A 150 1.16 -6.39 4.53
N LEU A 151 0.18 -7.31 4.52
CA LEU A 151 -0.09 -8.20 5.64
C LEU A 151 1.07 -9.16 5.91
N LEU A 152 1.68 -9.71 4.85
CA LEU A 152 2.88 -10.55 4.96
C LEU A 152 4.04 -9.76 5.60
N ILE A 153 4.31 -8.55 5.12
CA ILE A 153 5.32 -7.67 5.71
C ILE A 153 4.99 -7.36 7.17
N GLY A 154 3.73 -7.08 7.48
CA GLY A 154 3.25 -6.84 8.84
C GLY A 154 3.52 -8.04 9.76
N ALA A 155 3.25 -9.26 9.28
CA ALA A 155 3.53 -10.48 10.03
C ALA A 155 5.04 -10.66 10.32
N ILE A 156 5.89 -10.45 9.31
CA ILE A 156 7.36 -10.49 9.47
C ILE A 156 7.83 -9.42 10.46
N SER A 157 7.25 -8.22 10.39
CA SER A 157 7.57 -7.10 11.28
C SER A 157 7.19 -7.39 12.74
N PHE A 158 6.02 -7.98 12.96
CA PHE A 158 5.61 -8.41 14.30
C PHE A 158 6.52 -9.51 14.85
N LEU A 159 6.90 -10.48 14.01
CA LEU A 159 7.85 -11.51 14.39
C LEU A 159 9.20 -10.89 14.81
N ALA A 160 9.72 -9.93 14.03
CA ALA A 160 10.98 -9.26 14.32
C ALA A 160 10.98 -8.55 15.69
N VAL A 161 9.89 -7.84 16.03
CA VAL A 161 9.74 -7.19 17.35
C VAL A 161 9.51 -8.17 18.47
N ALA A 162 8.82 -9.28 18.21
CA ALA A 162 8.62 -10.31 19.22
C ALA A 162 9.96 -10.92 19.67
N LEU A 163 10.91 -11.08 18.74
CA LEU A 163 12.22 -11.67 18.98
C LEU A 163 13.24 -10.71 19.63
N THR A 164 12.96 -9.41 19.70
CA THR A 164 13.86 -8.36 20.24
C THR A 164 13.23 -7.65 21.42
#